data_AF-A0A952FUV7-F1
#
_entry.id   AF-A0A952FUV7-F1
#
_cell.length_a   1.000
_cell.length_b   1.000
_cell.length_c   1.000
_cell.angle_alpha   90.00
_cell.angle_beta   90.00
_cell.angle_gamma   90.00
#
_symmetry.space_group_name_H-M   'P 1'
#
loop_
_entity.id
_entity.type
_entity.pdbx_description
1 polymer ?
#
loop_
_entity_poly.entity_id
_entity_poly.type
_entity_poly.pdbx_seq_one_letter_code
_entity_poly.pdbx_strand_id
1 'polypeptide(L)'
;MVQARIAEVTERIARRSHDARSAYLDRIAKAAEAGPARRRLGCANFAHGFAACGIDKGALREGEGPNLAIVTSYNDMLSAHQPFERYPDLIRQAARAVGGTAQVAG
;
A
#
# COMPACT_ATOMS: atom_id res chain seq x y z
N MET A 1 -24.22 -1.77 -18.92
CA MET A 1 -24.37 -3.24 -18.89
C MET A 1 -23.00 -3.86 -19.10
N VAL A 2 -22.58 -4.79 -18.22
CA VAL A 2 -21.31 -5.50 -18.38
C VAL A 2 -21.44 -6.50 -19.53
N GLN A 3 -20.43 -6.59 -20.40
CA GLN A 3 -20.42 -7.54 -21.51
C GLN A 3 -20.52 -8.98 -21.00
N ALA A 4 -21.35 -9.82 -21.63
CA ALA A 4 -21.65 -11.18 -21.17
C ALA A 4 -20.39 -12.03 -20.90
N ARG A 5 -19.38 -11.94 -21.77
CA ARG A 5 -18.13 -12.66 -21.61
C ARG A 5 -17.32 -12.20 -20.39
N ILE A 6 -17.31 -10.90 -20.09
CA ILE A 6 -16.64 -10.37 -18.91
C ILE A 6 -17.32 -10.91 -17.65
N ALA A 7 -18.66 -10.89 -17.60
CA ALA A 7 -19.42 -11.40 -16.46
C ALA A 7 -19.13 -12.89 -16.19
N GLU A 8 -19.12 -13.72 -17.23
CA GLU A 8 -18.81 -15.15 -17.13
C GLU A 8 -17.40 -15.40 -16.57
N VAL A 9 -16.40 -14.65 -17.08
CA VAL A 9 -15.01 -14.77 -16.62
C VAL A 9 -14.86 -14.32 -15.17
N THR A 10 -15.48 -13.19 -14.79
CA THR A 10 -15.49 -12.69 -13.41
C THR A 10 -16.08 -13.73 -12.47
N GLU A 11 -17.22 -14.33 -12.81
CA GLU A 11 -17.88 -15.35 -12.00
C GLU A 11 -17.03 -16.62 -11.86
N ARG A 12 -16.37 -17.04 -12.94
CA ARG A 12 -15.45 -18.18 -12.90
C ARG A 12 -14.24 -17.91 -11.98
N ILE A 13 -13.68 -16.70 -12.03
CA ILE A 13 -12.58 -16.31 -11.15
C ILE A 13 -13.06 -16.26 -9.70
N ALA A 14 -14.21 -15.65 -9.44
CA ALA A 14 -14.80 -15.55 -8.10
C ALA A 14 -14.97 -16.94 -7.46
N ARG A 15 -15.59 -17.89 -8.19
CA ARG A 15 -15.77 -19.26 -7.70
C ARG A 15 -14.46 -19.99 -7.48
N ARG A 16 -13.54 -19.97 -8.44
CA ARG A 16 -12.24 -20.66 -8.33
C ARG A 16 -11.39 -20.10 -7.18
N SER A 17 -11.50 -18.81 -6.90
CA SER A 17 -10.68 -18.13 -5.91
C SER A 17 -11.36 -17.98 -4.54
N HIS A 18 -12.58 -18.53 -4.36
CA HIS A 18 -13.40 -18.33 -3.16
C HIS A 18 -12.62 -18.57 -1.86
N ASP A 19 -12.09 -19.78 -1.66
CA ASP A 19 -11.47 -20.16 -0.39
C ASP A 19 -10.17 -19.39 -0.13
N ALA A 20 -9.33 -19.24 -1.17
CA ALA A 20 -8.09 -18.48 -1.07
C ALA A 20 -8.36 -16.99 -0.78
N ARG A 21 -9.42 -16.42 -1.37
CA ARG A 21 -9.83 -15.04 -1.12
C ARG A 21 -10.37 -14.88 0.29
N SER A 22 -11.18 -15.81 0.78
CA SER A 22 -11.69 -15.79 2.16
C SER A 22 -10.54 -15.83 3.16
N ALA A 23 -9.63 -16.79 3.01
CA ALA A 23 -8.45 -16.90 3.88
C ALA A 23 -7.56 -15.65 3.83
N TYR A 24 -7.42 -15.01 2.66
CA TYR A 24 -6.71 -13.74 2.54
C TYR A 24 -7.42 -12.62 3.30
N LEU A 25 -8.73 -12.45 3.11
CA LEU A 25 -9.50 -11.40 3.78
C LEU A 25 -9.49 -11.57 5.30
N ASP A 26 -9.59 -12.79 5.80
CA ASP A 26 -9.48 -13.07 7.25
C ASP A 26 -8.12 -12.68 7.82
N ARG A 27 -7.04 -12.91 7.07
CA ARG A 27 -5.69 -12.48 7.46
C ARG A 27 -5.58 -10.95 7.51
N ILE A 28 -6.16 -10.26 6.54
CA ILE A 28 -6.17 -8.80 6.50
C ILE A 28 -6.99 -8.22 7.67
N ALA A 29 -8.16 -8.79 7.96
CA ALA A 29 -8.98 -8.37 9.11
C ALA A 29 -8.21 -8.53 10.43
N LYS A 30 -7.59 -9.69 10.66
CA LYS A 30 -6.76 -9.93 11.86
C LYS A 30 -5.56 -8.99 11.95
N ALA A 31 -4.93 -8.69 10.82
CA ALA A 31 -3.81 -7.74 10.79
C ALA A 31 -4.26 -6.30 11.10
N ALA A 32 -5.44 -5.89 10.64
CA ALA A 32 -6.02 -4.59 10.96
C ALA A 32 -6.33 -4.47 12.46
N GLU A 33 -6.93 -5.50 13.07
CA GLU A 33 -7.19 -5.56 14.51
C GLU A 33 -5.91 -5.52 15.35
N ALA A 34 -4.85 -6.22 14.92
CA ALA A 34 -3.55 -6.21 15.60
C ALA A 34 -2.82 -4.86 15.51
N GLY A 35 -3.20 -4.02 14.54
CA GLY A 35 -2.59 -2.73 14.29
C GLY A 35 -1.17 -2.79 13.73
N PRO A 36 -0.50 -1.63 13.54
CA PRO A 36 0.79 -1.58 12.88
C PRO A 36 1.90 -2.27 13.67
N ALA A 37 2.55 -3.27 13.05
CA ALA A 37 3.70 -3.96 13.63
C ALA A 37 4.89 -3.02 13.93
N ARG A 38 4.95 -1.86 13.26
CA ARG A 38 6.04 -0.88 13.43
C ARG A 38 6.21 -0.38 14.86
N ARG A 39 5.18 -0.47 15.71
CA ARG A 39 5.25 -0.11 17.14
C ARG A 39 6.32 -0.91 17.91
N ARG A 40 6.73 -2.08 17.38
CA ARG A 40 7.72 -2.98 17.99
C ARG A 40 9.12 -2.88 17.38
N LEU A 41 9.38 -1.93 16.47
CA LEU A 41 10.70 -1.77 15.86
C LEU A 41 11.72 -1.20 16.86
N GLY A 42 12.99 -1.60 16.71
CA GLY A 42 14.09 -1.00 17.48
C GLY A 42 14.40 0.43 17.04
N CYS A 43 15.03 1.21 17.93
CA CYS A 43 15.34 2.64 17.70
C CYS A 43 16.14 2.90 16.41
N ALA A 44 17.06 2.01 16.03
CA ALA A 44 17.83 2.14 14.79
C ALA A 44 16.95 2.04 13.54
N ASN A 45 15.96 1.14 13.54
CA ASN A 45 15.02 0.98 12.43
C ASN A 45 14.07 2.19 12.34
N PHE A 46 13.67 2.75 13.48
CA PHE A 46 12.91 4.00 13.51
C PHE A 46 13.70 5.18 12.97
N ALA A 47 14.96 5.34 13.38
CA ALA A 47 15.81 6.43 12.92
C ALA A 47 15.99 6.39 11.40
N HIS A 48 16.29 5.22 10.85
CA HIS A 48 16.47 5.06 9.40
C HIS A 48 15.17 5.28 8.63
N GLY A 49 14.09 4.60 9.02
CA GLY A 49 12.81 4.66 8.31
C GLY A 49 12.16 6.04 8.32
N PHE A 50 12.45 6.88 9.33
CA PHE A 50 11.82 8.20 9.50
C PHE A 50 12.69 9.39 9.08
N ALA A 51 13.99 9.16 8.79
CA ALA A 51 14.94 10.23 8.49
C ALA A 51 14.43 11.15 7.36
N ALA A 52 13.91 10.55 6.29
CA ALA A 52 13.44 11.25 5.09
C ALA A 52 11.92 11.47 5.01
N CYS A 53 11.18 11.32 6.13
CA CYS A 53 9.72 11.36 6.09
C CYS A 53 9.10 12.76 6.15
N GLY A 54 9.91 13.82 6.28
CA GLY A 54 9.43 15.21 6.27
C GLY A 54 8.22 15.41 7.19
N ILE A 55 7.11 15.87 6.60
CA ILE A 55 5.84 16.13 7.29
C ILE A 55 5.17 14.88 7.87
N ASP A 56 5.45 13.69 7.33
CA ASP A 56 4.84 12.42 7.76
C ASP A 56 5.50 11.85 9.02
N LYS A 57 6.61 12.44 9.49
CA LYS A 57 7.41 11.94 10.63
C LYS A 57 6.59 11.84 11.93
N GLY A 58 5.70 12.80 12.19
CA GLY A 58 4.83 12.79 13.37
C GLY A 58 3.88 11.59 13.36
N ALA A 59 3.09 11.45 12.29
CA ALA A 59 2.13 10.36 12.11
C ALA A 59 2.80 8.97 12.12
N LEU A 60 4.02 8.88 11.57
CA LEU A 60 4.80 7.66 11.60
C LEU A 60 5.25 7.26 13.01
N ARG A 61 5.68 8.24 13.80
CA ARG A 61 6.13 8.06 15.20
C ARG A 61 4.98 7.70 16.14
N GLU A 62 3.83 8.35 15.99
CA GLU A 62 2.65 8.11 16.82
C GLU A 62 2.04 6.73 16.59
N GLY A 63 2.28 6.13 15.42
CA GLY A 63 2.01 4.70 15.23
C GLY A 63 0.54 4.36 14.98
N GLU A 64 -0.30 5.33 14.61
CA GLU A 64 -1.76 5.14 14.48
C GLU A 64 -2.18 4.73 13.06
N GLY A 65 -1.74 5.45 12.02
CA GLY A 65 -2.10 5.16 10.63
C GLY A 65 -1.24 4.07 9.96
N PRO A 66 -1.68 3.43 8.86
CA PRO A 66 -0.81 2.56 8.06
C PRO A 66 0.31 3.36 7.36
N ASN A 67 1.44 2.70 7.09
CA ASN A 67 2.49 3.24 6.22
C ASN A 67 2.66 2.35 5.00
N LEU A 68 2.36 2.88 3.81
CA LEU A 68 2.34 2.14 2.56
C LEU A 68 3.70 2.20 1.85
N ALA A 69 4.18 1.05 1.39
CA ALA A 69 5.31 0.98 0.48
C ALA A 69 4.85 1.21 -0.96
N ILE A 70 5.48 2.14 -1.66
CA ILE A 70 5.27 2.41 -3.08
C ILE A 70 6.43 1.74 -3.83
N VAL A 71 6.16 0.62 -4.48
CA VAL A 71 7.11 -0.03 -5.40
C VAL A 71 6.80 0.48 -6.81
N THR A 72 7.76 1.17 -7.41
CA THR A 72 7.59 1.79 -8.73
C THR A 72 8.60 1.22 -9.74
N SER A 73 8.16 1.01 -10.98
CA SER A 73 9.03 0.69 -12.10
C SER A 73 9.57 1.94 -12.82
N TYR A 74 9.22 3.14 -12.33
CA TYR A 74 9.72 4.40 -12.89
C TYR A 74 11.23 4.40 -13.01
N ASN A 75 11.71 4.76 -14.20
CA ASN A 75 13.10 5.11 -14.45
C ASN A 75 13.16 6.02 -15.68
N ASP A 76 14.22 6.82 -15.76
CA ASP A 76 14.40 7.80 -16.84
C ASP A 76 14.88 7.18 -18.17
N MET A 77 15.16 5.87 -18.20
CA MET A 77 15.76 5.20 -19.38
C MET A 77 14.73 4.85 -20.45
N LEU A 78 13.47 4.58 -20.08
CA LEU A 78 12.41 4.16 -20.99
C LEU A 78 11.27 5.18 -20.99
N SER A 79 10.98 5.77 -22.15
CA SER A 79 9.90 6.76 -22.30
C SER A 79 8.53 6.23 -21.85
N ALA A 80 8.29 4.92 -22.00
CA ALA A 80 7.07 4.25 -21.55
C ALA A 80 6.84 4.36 -20.03
N HIS A 81 7.88 4.65 -19.24
CA HIS A 81 7.79 4.77 -17.79
C HIS A 81 7.57 6.21 -17.32
N GLN A 82 7.76 7.22 -18.19
CA GLN A 82 7.54 8.63 -17.83
C GLN A 82 6.18 8.89 -17.15
N PRO A 83 5.06 8.25 -17.57
CA PRO A 83 3.78 8.43 -16.88
C PRO A 83 3.81 8.09 -15.38
N PHE A 84 4.72 7.22 -14.92
CA PHE A 84 4.81 6.79 -13.52
C PHE A 84 5.48 7.81 -12.59
N GLU A 85 6.21 8.80 -13.14
CA GLU A 85 7.00 9.78 -12.39
C GLU A 85 6.20 10.46 -11.27
N ARG A 86 4.94 10.82 -11.57
CA ARG A 86 4.08 11.60 -10.67
C ARG A 86 3.25 10.76 -9.71
N TYR A 87 3.14 9.46 -9.93
CA TYR A 87 2.29 8.59 -9.11
C TYR A 87 2.72 8.51 -7.64
N PRO A 88 4.02 8.46 -7.28
CA PRO A 88 4.42 8.44 -5.88
C PRO A 88 3.85 9.61 -5.08
N ASP A 89 3.79 10.81 -5.66
CA ASP A 89 3.24 11.98 -4.97
C ASP A 89 1.72 11.93 -4.85
N LEU A 90 1.02 11.49 -5.91
CA LEU A 90 -0.42 11.27 -5.86
C LEU A 90 -0.80 10.21 -4.81
N ILE A 91 -0.04 9.13 -4.72
CA ILE A 91 -0.26 8.06 -3.73
C ILE A 91 -0.01 8.59 -2.31
N ARG A 92 1.05 9.38 -2.10
CA ARG A 92 1.31 10.03 -0.80
C ARG A 92 0.16 10.94 -0.37
N GLN A 93 -0.36 11.75 -1.27
CA GLN A 93 -1.50 12.63 -0.98
C GLN A 93 -2.76 11.83 -0.64
N ALA A 94 -3.06 10.79 -1.41
CA ALA A 94 -4.20 9.92 -1.16
C ALA A 94 -4.10 9.20 0.19
N ALA A 95 -2.91 8.69 0.55
CA ALA A 95 -2.68 8.06 1.85
C ALA A 95 -2.93 9.03 3.00
N ARG A 96 -2.39 10.26 2.90
CA ARG A 96 -2.57 11.31 3.91
C ARG A 96 -4.04 11.68 4.10
N ALA A 97 -4.81 11.76 3.01
CA ALA A 97 -6.22 12.11 3.06
C ALA A 97 -7.08 11.12 3.89
N VAL A 98 -6.58 9.90 4.13
CA VAL A 98 -7.24 8.87 4.94
C VAL A 98 -6.45 8.53 6.22
N GLY A 99 -5.56 9.41 6.65
CA GLY A 99 -4.79 9.25 7.89
C GLY A 99 -3.62 8.25 7.81
N GLY A 100 -3.22 7.84 6.61
CA GLY A 100 -2.04 7.01 6.37
C GLY A 100 -0.84 7.80 5.86
N THR A 101 0.30 7.14 5.77
CA THR A 101 1.52 7.67 5.12
C THR A 101 1.96 6.73 4.01
N ALA A 102 2.80 7.21 3.10
CA ALA A 102 3.39 6.35 2.07
C ALA A 102 4.82 6.77 1.75
N GLN A 103 5.66 5.78 1.43
CA GLN A 103 7.07 5.97 1.10
C GLN A 103 7.43 5.13 -0.12
N VAL A 104 8.28 5.66 -1.00
CA VAL A 104 8.87 4.85 -2.08
C VAL A 104 9.78 3.81 -1.46
N ALA A 105 9.57 2.56 -1.87
CA ALA A 105 10.39 1.41 -1.51
C ALA A 105 11.17 0.94 -2.76
N GLY A 106 12.34 0.35 -2.51
CA GLY A 106 13.16 -0.32 -3.52
C GLY A 106 12.88 -1.82 -3.56
#